data_AF-E7C436-F1
#
_entry.id   AF-E7C436-F1
#
_cell.length_a   1.000
_cell.length_b   1.000
_cell.length_c   1.000
_cell.angle_alpha   90.00
_cell.angle_beta   90.00
_cell.angle_gamma   90.00
#
_symmetry.space_group_name_H-M   'P 1'
#
loop_
_entity.id
_entity.type
_entity.pdbx_description
1 polymer ?
#
loop_
_entity_poly.entity_id
_entity_poly.type
_entity_poly.pdbx_seq_one_letter_code
_entity_poly.pdbx_strand_id
1 'polypeptide(L)'
;MVDTRLGTTLSNGEWSILTVEHALAAVAALQIDNVQIDVLGPEIPARDGSFKDYVAALDDAGPVEQEAHATVFDVSTPLEVTAGEGQSYLAMSSTGLRVSATIDFEHETIGRQTGAFLLDEDGFRANVANARTFGFEADAEVLHAQGLALGASLENTIVLDSHGVMNDSLRFKDEFLRHKVGDIVGDLALLGARLNAHIVVERPSHTGNVKLARAIRLDNQ
;
A
#
# COMPACT_ATOMS: atom_id res chain seq x y z
N MET A 1 -6.02 4.29 -16.59
CA MET A 1 -4.69 3.64 -16.63
C MET A 1 -4.04 3.81 -15.27
N VAL A 2 -3.16 2.89 -14.89
CA VAL A 2 -2.41 2.96 -13.63
C VAL A 2 -0.92 2.99 -13.96
N ASP A 3 -0.23 4.06 -13.57
CA ASP A 3 1.25 4.10 -13.52
C ASP A 3 1.69 3.66 -12.12
N THR A 4 2.81 2.96 -12.05
CA THR A 4 3.30 2.26 -10.84
C THR A 4 4.76 2.63 -10.51
N ARG A 5 5.28 3.69 -11.13
CA ARG A 5 6.62 4.23 -10.85
C ARG A 5 6.58 5.01 -9.53
N LEU A 6 7.34 4.53 -8.54
CA LEU A 6 7.50 5.12 -7.19
C LEU A 6 6.24 5.20 -6.32
N GLY A 7 5.12 4.69 -6.81
CA GLY A 7 3.81 4.74 -6.18
C GLY A 7 2.74 4.36 -7.20
N THR A 8 1.48 4.38 -6.80
CA THR A 8 0.34 4.09 -7.66
C THR A 8 -0.33 5.39 -8.10
N THR A 9 -0.44 5.59 -9.41
CA THR A 9 -1.03 6.79 -10.02
C THR A 9 -2.26 6.42 -10.81
N LEU A 10 -3.38 7.10 -10.56
CA LEU A 10 -4.60 6.98 -11.36
C LEU A 10 -4.62 8.04 -12.44
N SER A 11 -4.96 7.65 -13.68
CA SER A 11 -5.12 8.61 -14.78
C SER A 11 -6.22 8.19 -15.75
N ASN A 12 -6.94 9.18 -16.28
CA ASN A 12 -7.88 9.04 -17.38
C ASN A 12 -7.34 9.58 -18.72
N GLY A 13 -6.08 10.01 -18.78
CA GLY A 13 -5.43 10.62 -19.95
C GLY A 13 -5.50 12.15 -20.00
N GLU A 14 -6.44 12.78 -19.29
CA GLU A 14 -6.53 14.24 -19.17
C GLU A 14 -5.93 14.75 -17.87
N TRP A 15 -6.13 14.01 -16.79
CA TRP A 15 -5.56 14.28 -15.48
C TRP A 15 -4.97 13.02 -14.86
N SER A 16 -4.16 13.23 -13.83
CA SER A 16 -3.56 12.17 -13.03
C SER A 16 -3.56 12.56 -11.56
N ILE A 17 -3.79 11.59 -10.69
CA ILE A 17 -3.61 11.69 -9.24
C ILE A 17 -2.54 10.68 -8.84
N LEU A 18 -1.43 11.19 -8.33
CA LEU A 18 -0.27 10.43 -7.88
C LEU A 18 -0.45 9.95 -6.43
N THR A 19 0.27 8.88 -6.08
CA THR A 19 0.48 8.39 -4.71
C THR A 19 -0.83 8.06 -3.98
N VAL A 20 -1.76 7.36 -4.65
CA VAL A 20 -3.09 7.08 -4.08
C VAL A 20 -3.10 5.99 -3.03
N GLU A 21 -2.07 5.15 -3.00
CA GLU A 21 -1.99 3.91 -2.23
C GLU A 21 -2.22 4.11 -0.74
N HIS A 22 -1.70 5.17 -0.12
CA HIS A 22 -1.85 5.35 1.34
C HIS A 22 -3.28 5.72 1.74
N ALA A 23 -3.90 6.62 0.97
CA ALA A 23 -5.30 6.98 1.19
C ALA A 23 -6.22 5.79 0.91
N LEU A 24 -5.98 5.07 -0.19
CA LEU A 24 -6.78 3.89 -0.54
C LEU A 24 -6.58 2.72 0.44
N ALA A 25 -5.40 2.58 1.03
CA ALA A 25 -5.17 1.57 2.06
C ALA A 25 -6.03 1.82 3.29
N ALA A 26 -6.14 3.08 3.73
CA ALA A 26 -7.02 3.46 4.83
C ALA A 26 -8.51 3.23 4.49
N VAL A 27 -8.95 3.62 3.29
CA VAL A 27 -10.33 3.37 2.81
C VAL A 27 -10.66 1.87 2.83
N ALA A 28 -9.77 1.03 2.28
CA ALA A 28 -9.98 -0.41 2.23
C ALA A 28 -9.93 -1.07 3.62
N ALA A 29 -9.00 -0.64 4.48
CA ALA A 29 -8.87 -1.19 5.83
C ALA A 29 -10.08 -0.88 6.73
N LEU A 30 -10.65 0.32 6.60
CA LEU A 30 -11.88 0.72 7.30
C LEU A 30 -13.15 0.21 6.62
N GLN A 31 -13.01 -0.61 5.57
CA GLN A 31 -14.11 -1.20 4.80
C GLN A 31 -15.13 -0.16 4.28
N ILE A 32 -14.63 1.02 3.88
CA ILE A 32 -15.47 2.07 3.31
C ILE A 32 -15.70 1.75 1.82
N ASP A 33 -16.94 1.40 1.48
CA ASP A 33 -17.29 1.00 0.11
C ASP A 33 -17.49 2.21 -0.82
N ASN A 34 -18.02 3.32 -0.28
CA ASN A 34 -18.37 4.51 -1.04
C ASN A 34 -17.72 5.74 -0.42
N VAL A 35 -16.83 6.40 -1.17
CA VAL A 35 -16.15 7.62 -0.73
C VAL A 35 -15.88 8.55 -1.91
N GLN A 36 -15.98 9.86 -1.67
CA GLN A 36 -15.48 10.87 -2.59
C GLN A 36 -14.27 11.55 -1.95
N ILE A 37 -13.14 11.55 -2.68
CA ILE A 37 -11.89 12.16 -2.24
C ILE A 37 -11.60 13.31 -3.20
N ASP A 38 -11.81 14.54 -2.74
CA ASP A 38 -11.48 15.74 -3.51
C ASP A 38 -10.02 16.14 -3.23
N VAL A 39 -9.24 16.29 -4.30
CA VAL A 39 -7.81 16.61 -4.22
C VAL A 39 -7.53 17.92 -4.94
N LEU A 40 -6.88 18.86 -4.26
CA LEU A 40 -6.38 20.08 -4.88
C LEU A 40 -4.90 19.90 -5.24
N GLY A 41 -4.64 19.64 -6.51
CA GLY A 41 -3.32 19.36 -7.04
C GLY A 41 -3.22 17.97 -7.67
N PRO A 42 -2.04 17.57 -8.16
CA PRO A 42 -1.87 16.32 -8.89
C PRO A 42 -1.59 15.11 -8.00
N GLU A 43 -1.50 15.26 -6.68
CA GLU A 43 -0.99 14.21 -5.78
C GLU A 43 -1.73 14.21 -4.43
N ILE A 44 -1.93 13.01 -3.89
CA ILE A 44 -2.42 12.80 -2.53
C ILE A 44 -1.33 13.21 -1.51
N PRO A 45 -1.64 14.02 -0.49
CA PRO A 45 -0.62 14.52 0.45
C PRO A 45 0.19 13.41 1.13
N ALA A 46 1.52 13.49 1.15
CA ALA A 46 2.32 12.46 1.83
C ALA A 46 2.08 12.38 3.36
N ARG A 47 1.54 13.45 3.98
CA ARG A 47 1.33 13.55 5.43
C ARG A 47 2.63 13.26 6.18
N ASP A 48 2.60 12.34 7.15
CA ASP A 48 3.80 11.87 7.86
C ASP A 48 4.43 10.63 7.21
N GLY A 49 4.01 10.27 6.00
CA GLY A 49 4.44 9.10 5.23
C GLY A 49 3.75 7.80 5.59
N SER A 50 2.86 7.80 6.59
CA SER A 50 2.10 6.63 7.01
C SER A 50 0.62 6.76 6.66
N PHE A 51 -0.16 5.74 7.00
CA PHE A 51 -1.58 5.66 6.70
C PHE A 51 -2.46 6.29 7.80
N LYS A 52 -1.88 6.58 8.98
CA LYS A 52 -2.63 6.93 10.19
C LYS A 52 -3.45 8.22 10.04
N ASP A 53 -2.94 9.21 9.31
CA ASP A 53 -3.61 10.50 9.14
C ASP A 53 -4.84 10.34 8.24
N TYR A 54 -4.80 9.41 7.29
CA TYR A 54 -5.96 9.04 6.47
C TYR A 54 -7.01 8.27 7.28
N VAL A 55 -6.57 7.33 8.11
CA VAL A 55 -7.46 6.63 9.04
C VAL A 55 -8.18 7.62 9.96
N ALA A 56 -7.44 8.56 10.56
CA ALA A 56 -8.01 9.58 11.44
C ALA A 56 -8.97 10.53 10.71
N ALA A 57 -8.66 10.90 9.46
CA ALA A 57 -9.55 11.75 8.65
C ALA A 57 -10.87 11.05 8.29
N LEU A 58 -10.83 9.73 8.03
CA LEU A 58 -12.02 8.93 7.76
C LEU A 58 -12.87 8.74 9.02
N ASP A 59 -12.23 8.53 10.19
CA ASP A 59 -12.91 8.48 11.48
C ASP A 59 -13.66 9.78 11.80
N ASP A 60 -12.98 10.92 11.61
CA ASP A 60 -13.56 12.26 11.84
C ASP A 60 -14.74 12.55 10.89
N ALA A 61 -14.66 12.06 9.65
CA ALA A 61 -15.74 12.18 8.68
C ALA A 61 -16.99 11.36 9.07
N GLY A 62 -16.84 10.31 9.88
CA GLY A 62 -17.93 9.51 10.43
C GLY A 62 -18.64 8.65 9.37
N PRO A 63 -18.14 7.42 9.09
CA PRO A 63 -18.77 6.51 8.14
C PRO A 63 -20.24 6.22 8.51
N VAL A 64 -21.09 6.08 7.50
CA VAL A 64 -22.52 5.83 7.66
C VAL A 64 -22.89 4.55 6.92
N GLU A 65 -23.59 3.65 7.62
CA GLU A 65 -24.14 2.42 7.03
C GLU A 65 -25.18 2.74 5.96
N GLN A 66 -25.15 1.98 4.88
CA GLN A 66 -26.10 2.11 3.77
C GLN A 66 -26.92 0.83 3.64
N GLU A 67 -28.18 0.96 3.23
CA GLU A 67 -29.11 -0.17 3.02
C GLU A 67 -28.78 -0.92 1.71
N ALA A 68 -27.56 -1.45 1.61
CA ALA A 68 -27.05 -2.22 0.49
C ALA A 68 -25.98 -3.21 0.96
N HIS A 69 -25.85 -4.33 0.27
CA HIS A 69 -24.76 -5.26 0.53
C HIS A 69 -23.47 -4.78 -0.14
N ALA A 70 -22.38 -4.79 0.61
CA ALA A 70 -21.05 -4.56 0.04
C ALA A 70 -20.71 -5.62 -1.01
N THR A 71 -20.02 -5.20 -2.07
CA THR A 71 -19.45 -6.15 -3.04
C THR A 71 -18.21 -6.79 -2.42
N VAL A 72 -18.17 -8.11 -2.38
CA VAL A 72 -17.04 -8.89 -1.86
C VAL A 72 -16.54 -9.81 -2.95
N PHE A 73 -15.24 -9.79 -3.19
CA PHE A 73 -14.54 -10.76 -4.03
C PHE A 73 -13.92 -11.83 -3.16
N ASP A 74 -14.04 -13.08 -3.61
CA ASP A 74 -13.45 -14.24 -2.99
C ASP A 74 -12.45 -14.87 -3.97
N VAL A 75 -11.34 -15.41 -3.45
CA VAL A 75 -10.40 -16.20 -4.26
C VAL A 75 -10.72 -17.67 -4.06
N SER A 76 -11.53 -18.24 -4.96
CA SER A 76 -11.99 -19.63 -4.85
C SER A 76 -10.95 -20.65 -5.33
N THR A 77 -10.20 -20.28 -6.37
CA THR A 77 -9.10 -21.07 -6.92
C THR A 77 -7.79 -20.33 -6.69
N PRO A 78 -6.70 -20.99 -6.27
CA PRO A 78 -5.41 -20.33 -6.09
C PRO A 78 -4.95 -19.61 -7.37
N LEU A 79 -4.59 -18.33 -7.24
CA LEU A 79 -4.10 -17.50 -8.32
C LEU A 79 -2.62 -17.17 -8.12
N GLU A 80 -1.80 -17.49 -9.11
CA GLU A 80 -0.37 -17.16 -9.12
C GLU A 80 -0.08 -16.03 -10.10
N VAL A 81 0.68 -15.02 -9.65
CA VAL A 81 1.09 -13.89 -10.48
C VAL A 81 2.59 -13.65 -10.31
N THR A 82 3.28 -13.42 -11.43
CA THR A 82 4.67 -12.97 -11.46
C THR A 82 4.74 -11.56 -12.07
N ALA A 83 5.49 -10.68 -11.44
CA ALA A 83 5.52 -9.27 -11.82
C ALA A 83 6.85 -8.84 -12.46
N GLY A 84 7.96 -9.39 -11.96
CA GLY A 84 9.33 -9.12 -12.35
C GLY A 84 10.28 -10.17 -11.74
N GLU A 85 11.59 -9.94 -11.85
CA GLU A 85 12.58 -10.90 -11.37
C GLU A 85 12.51 -11.08 -9.85
N GLY A 86 12.30 -12.33 -9.41
CA GLY A 86 12.16 -12.70 -8.00
C GLY A 86 10.86 -12.25 -7.32
N GLN A 87 9.93 -11.58 -8.04
CA GLN A 87 8.65 -11.15 -7.48
C GLN A 87 7.56 -12.20 -7.76
N SER A 88 6.99 -12.76 -6.70
CA SER A 88 5.92 -13.76 -6.80
C SER A 88 4.76 -13.44 -5.87
N TYR A 89 3.56 -13.77 -6.33
CA TYR A 89 2.30 -13.55 -5.62
C TYR A 89 1.46 -14.81 -5.75
N LEU A 90 0.87 -15.23 -4.63
CA LEU A 90 -0.10 -16.30 -4.54
C LEU A 90 -1.30 -15.79 -3.76
N ALA A 91 -2.49 -15.80 -4.36
CA ALA A 91 -3.74 -15.55 -3.67
C ALA A 91 -4.50 -16.85 -3.48
N MET A 92 -5.06 -17.07 -2.30
CA MET A 92 -5.85 -18.25 -1.94
C MET A 92 -7.07 -17.85 -1.14
N SER A 93 -8.04 -18.75 -1.00
CA SER A 93 -9.21 -18.56 -0.16
C SER A 93 -8.83 -18.29 1.30
N SER A 94 -9.51 -17.33 1.92
CA SER A 94 -9.40 -16.98 3.33
C SER A 94 -10.68 -16.33 3.81
N THR A 95 -10.95 -16.38 5.11
CA THR A 95 -11.93 -15.52 5.76
C THR A 95 -11.31 -14.15 6.03
N GLY A 96 -11.76 -13.11 5.34
CA GLY A 96 -11.16 -11.78 5.38
C GLY A 96 -9.82 -11.69 4.63
N LEU A 97 -9.24 -10.49 4.63
CA LEU A 97 -7.95 -10.22 4.00
C LEU A 97 -6.80 -10.56 4.95
N ARG A 98 -5.92 -11.46 4.50
CA ARG A 98 -4.66 -11.78 5.15
C ARG A 98 -3.51 -11.55 4.18
N VAL A 99 -2.42 -10.95 4.64
CA VAL A 99 -1.20 -10.77 3.84
C VAL A 99 -0.02 -11.38 4.57
N SER A 100 0.63 -12.37 3.94
CA SER A 100 1.96 -12.85 4.30
C SER A 100 2.96 -12.29 3.30
N ALA A 101 3.81 -11.36 3.74
CA ALA A 101 4.75 -10.68 2.87
C ALA A 101 6.20 -10.95 3.27
N THR A 102 7.05 -11.07 2.27
CA THR A 102 8.50 -11.04 2.42
C THR A 102 9.09 -9.92 1.58
N ILE A 103 9.83 -9.02 2.23
CA ILE A 103 10.70 -8.06 1.55
C ILE A 103 12.14 -8.54 1.62
N ASP A 104 12.94 -8.16 0.64
CA ASP A 104 14.35 -8.55 0.54
C ASP A 104 15.12 -7.43 -0.16
N PHE A 105 15.74 -6.58 0.65
CA PHE A 105 16.51 -5.42 0.19
C PHE A 105 18.00 -5.69 0.39
N GLU A 106 18.81 -5.33 -0.61
CA GLU A 106 20.27 -5.35 -0.53
C GLU A 106 20.81 -4.18 0.32
N HIS A 107 20.35 -4.10 1.57
CA HIS A 107 20.72 -3.07 2.53
C HIS A 107 20.77 -3.69 3.93
N GLU A 108 21.91 -3.58 4.63
CA GLU A 108 22.15 -4.29 5.90
C GLU A 108 21.07 -4.03 6.96
N THR A 109 20.57 -2.80 7.03
CA THR A 109 19.53 -2.40 8.00
C THR A 109 18.14 -2.95 7.69
N ILE A 110 17.81 -3.16 6.41
CA ILE A 110 16.49 -3.68 6.02
C ILE A 110 16.56 -5.21 5.90
N GLY A 111 17.47 -5.68 5.05
CA GLY A 111 17.67 -7.08 4.73
C GLY A 111 16.40 -7.78 4.27
N ARG A 112 16.33 -9.07 4.61
CA ARG A 112 15.16 -9.91 4.36
C ARG A 112 14.25 -9.93 5.59
N GLN A 113 12.99 -9.55 5.41
CA GLN A 113 11.99 -9.54 6.48
C GLN A 113 10.72 -10.25 6.02
N THR A 114 10.16 -11.11 6.87
CA THR A 114 8.92 -11.85 6.60
C THR A 114 7.95 -11.68 7.74
N GLY A 115 6.66 -11.52 7.43
CA GLY A 115 5.59 -11.39 8.41
C GLY A 115 4.23 -11.75 7.83
N ALA A 116 3.26 -11.96 8.71
CA ALA A 116 1.88 -12.27 8.34
C ALA A 116 0.90 -11.40 9.14
N PHE A 117 -0.06 -10.81 8.45
CA PHE A 117 -0.94 -9.77 8.97
C PHE A 117 -2.39 -10.10 8.62
N LEU A 118 -3.27 -10.08 9.63
CA LEU A 118 -4.72 -10.01 9.43
C LEU A 118 -5.07 -8.53 9.27
N LEU A 119 -5.77 -8.18 8.19
CA LEU A 119 -6.01 -6.80 7.78
C LEU A 119 -7.50 -6.47 7.83
N ASP A 120 -8.12 -6.79 8.96
CA ASP A 120 -9.33 -6.12 9.41
C ASP A 120 -8.99 -4.74 9.98
N GLU A 121 -10.02 -3.99 10.38
CA GLU A 121 -9.85 -2.62 10.88
C GLU A 121 -8.88 -2.55 12.07
N ASP A 122 -9.09 -3.38 13.10
CA ASP A 122 -8.24 -3.42 14.29
C ASP A 122 -6.81 -3.84 13.94
N GLY A 123 -6.66 -4.86 13.10
CA GLY A 123 -5.39 -5.37 12.63
C GLY A 123 -4.59 -4.30 11.90
N PHE A 124 -5.22 -3.58 10.97
CA PHE A 124 -4.57 -2.50 10.22
C PHE A 124 -4.17 -1.34 11.14
N ARG A 125 -5.07 -0.89 12.02
CA ARG A 125 -4.80 0.21 12.98
C ARG A 125 -3.61 -0.10 13.89
N ALA A 126 -3.60 -1.30 14.47
CA ALA A 126 -2.57 -1.68 15.42
C ALA A 126 -1.22 -1.98 14.76
N ASN A 127 -1.23 -2.54 13.55
CA ASN A 127 -0.03 -3.16 12.97
C ASN A 127 0.53 -2.45 11.74
N VAL A 128 -0.25 -1.65 11.02
CA VAL A 128 0.14 -1.12 9.70
C VAL A 128 0.01 0.39 9.66
N ALA A 129 -1.04 0.97 10.24
CA ALA A 129 -1.42 2.36 10.02
C ALA A 129 -0.29 3.36 10.31
N ASN A 130 0.55 3.10 11.30
CA ASN A 130 1.65 3.99 11.69
C ASN A 130 2.95 3.81 10.89
N ALA A 131 3.05 2.81 10.00
CA ALA A 131 4.28 2.48 9.30
C ALA A 131 4.54 3.45 8.13
N ARG A 132 5.66 4.19 8.22
CA ARG A 132 6.01 5.22 7.24
C ARG A 132 6.67 4.67 6.00
N THR A 133 6.52 5.41 4.90
CA THR A 133 7.30 5.22 3.67
C THR A 133 8.79 5.42 3.92
N PHE A 134 9.60 4.88 3.02
CA PHE A 134 11.04 4.93 3.13
C PHE A 134 11.70 5.08 1.77
N GLY A 135 12.88 5.68 1.77
CA GLY A 135 13.71 5.89 0.58
C GLY A 135 15.18 5.96 0.93
N PHE A 136 16.03 5.93 -0.08
CA PHE A 136 17.49 5.97 0.08
C PHE A 136 18.01 7.38 -0.22
N GLU A 137 18.92 7.88 0.63
CA GLU A 137 19.58 9.18 0.44
C GLU A 137 20.26 9.25 -0.94
N ALA A 138 20.92 8.16 -1.34
CA ALA A 138 21.63 8.06 -2.62
C ALA A 138 20.72 8.27 -3.85
N ASP A 139 19.42 8.00 -3.73
CA ASP A 139 18.46 8.18 -4.82
C ASP A 139 17.89 9.60 -4.88
N ALA A 140 18.05 10.40 -3.83
CA ALA A 140 17.38 11.70 -3.68
C ALA A 140 17.71 12.67 -4.81
N GLU A 141 18.99 12.84 -5.17
CA GLU A 141 19.40 13.75 -6.24
C GLU A 141 18.79 13.35 -7.60
N VAL A 142 18.78 12.06 -7.92
CA VAL A 142 18.23 11.53 -9.18
C VAL A 142 16.71 11.72 -9.21
N LEU A 143 16.02 11.42 -8.12
CA LEU A 143 14.57 11.60 -7.99
C LEU A 143 14.18 13.07 -8.12
N HIS A 144 14.87 13.97 -7.40
CA HIS A 144 14.62 15.40 -7.49
C HIS A 144 14.87 15.95 -8.90
N ALA A 145 15.92 15.50 -9.58
CA ALA A 145 16.20 15.89 -10.97
C ALA A 145 15.08 15.47 -11.95
N GLN A 146 14.32 14.43 -11.61
CA GLN A 146 13.14 13.97 -12.36
C GLN A 146 11.83 14.64 -11.90
N GLY A 147 11.90 15.55 -10.92
CA GLY A 147 10.71 16.19 -10.32
C GLY A 147 9.94 15.29 -9.36
N LEU A 148 10.55 14.21 -8.87
CA LEU A 148 9.96 13.22 -7.96
C LEU A 148 10.52 13.42 -6.55
N ALA A 149 9.79 12.95 -5.53
CA ALA A 149 10.18 13.04 -4.11
C ALA A 149 10.51 14.46 -3.60
N LEU A 150 10.08 15.52 -4.29
CA LEU A 150 10.42 16.92 -3.95
C LEU A 150 9.91 17.37 -2.57
N GLY A 151 8.89 16.69 -2.03
CA GLY A 151 8.34 16.93 -0.70
C GLY A 151 8.90 15.99 0.39
N ALA A 152 9.84 15.10 0.06
CA ALA A 152 10.39 14.15 1.01
C ALA A 152 11.24 14.86 2.08
N SER A 153 11.06 14.44 3.33
CA SER A 153 11.80 14.94 4.49
C SER A 153 11.89 13.87 5.57
N LEU A 154 12.75 14.06 6.57
CA LEU A 154 12.83 13.16 7.73
C LEU A 154 11.54 13.16 8.60
N GLU A 155 10.65 14.14 8.41
CA GLU A 155 9.36 14.19 9.10
C GLU A 155 8.34 13.24 8.48
N ASN A 156 8.43 13.00 7.16
CA ASN A 156 7.45 12.22 6.40
C ASN A 156 8.03 10.96 5.74
N THR A 157 9.33 10.73 5.79
CA THR A 157 9.98 9.60 5.12
C THR A 157 11.06 9.05 6.02
N ILE A 158 11.15 7.72 6.11
CA ILE A 158 12.32 7.06 6.69
C ILE A 158 13.42 7.08 5.64
N VAL A 159 14.50 7.82 5.89
CA VAL A 159 15.61 7.93 4.95
C VAL A 159 16.72 6.99 5.40
N LEU A 160 17.22 6.16 4.46
CA LEU A 160 18.37 5.30 4.68
C LEU A 160 19.60 5.82 3.93
N ASP A 161 20.72 5.91 4.64
CA ASP A 161 22.05 6.08 4.05
C ASP A 161 22.81 4.75 4.05
N SER A 162 24.08 4.75 3.64
CA SER A 162 24.91 3.53 3.66
C SER A 162 25.21 2.97 5.05
N HIS A 163 24.91 3.70 6.14
CA HIS A 163 25.18 3.31 7.52
C HIS A 163 23.91 2.91 8.28
N GLY A 164 22.73 3.28 7.79
CA GLY A 164 21.44 2.85 8.32
C GLY A 164 20.35 3.90 8.24
N VAL A 165 19.47 3.90 9.25
CA VAL A 165 18.33 4.84 9.32
C VAL A 165 18.82 6.19 9.82
N MET A 166 18.51 7.26 9.07
CA MET A 166 18.86 8.63 9.43
C MET A 166 17.89 9.27 10.43
N ASN A 167 16.65 8.80 10.49
CA ASN A 167 15.64 9.29 11.43
C ASN A 167 15.96 8.85 12.87
N ASP A 168 15.46 9.58 13.87
CA ASP A 168 15.70 9.29 15.29
C ASP A 168 15.34 7.84 15.70
N SER A 169 14.26 7.30 15.14
CA SER A 169 13.83 5.92 15.40
C SER A 169 12.82 5.41 14.36
N LEU A 170 12.71 4.07 14.32
CA LEU A 170 11.58 3.38 13.72
C LEU A 170 10.43 3.28 14.72
N ARG A 171 9.19 3.36 14.23
CA ARG A 171 7.95 3.15 14.99
C ARG A 171 7.68 1.66 15.23
N PHE A 172 8.19 0.82 14.33
CA PHE A 172 8.16 -0.64 14.44
C PHE A 172 9.53 -1.21 14.10
N LYS A 173 9.89 -2.36 14.70
CA LYS A 173 11.15 -3.05 14.36
C LYS A 173 11.19 -3.46 12.87
N ASP A 174 10.03 -3.79 12.31
CA ASP A 174 9.77 -4.23 10.95
C ASP A 174 8.95 -3.18 10.17
N GLU A 175 9.19 -1.88 10.40
CA GLU A 175 8.41 -0.78 9.80
C GLU A 175 8.43 -0.82 8.26
N PHE A 176 9.55 -1.21 7.63
CA PHE A 176 9.66 -1.35 6.18
C PHE A 176 8.72 -2.41 5.60
N LEU A 177 8.63 -3.57 6.26
CA LEU A 177 7.73 -4.65 5.87
C LEU A 177 6.26 -4.21 6.05
N ARG A 178 5.94 -3.62 7.21
CA ARG A 178 4.59 -3.13 7.50
C ARG A 178 4.13 -2.07 6.51
N HIS A 179 5.02 -1.17 6.10
CA HIS A 179 4.71 -0.19 5.09
C HIS A 179 4.38 -0.85 3.74
N LYS A 180 5.20 -1.81 3.30
CA LYS A 180 4.91 -2.56 2.06
C LYS A 180 3.62 -3.37 2.14
N VAL A 181 3.23 -3.85 3.33
CA VAL A 181 1.90 -4.45 3.54
C VAL A 181 0.78 -3.43 3.39
N GLY A 182 0.94 -2.22 3.91
CA GLY A 182 -0.02 -1.14 3.68
C GLY A 182 -0.13 -0.74 2.21
N ASP A 183 0.99 -0.66 1.48
CA ASP A 183 0.99 -0.43 0.02
C ASP A 183 0.19 -1.52 -0.72
N ILE A 184 0.37 -2.80 -0.35
CA ILE A 184 -0.40 -3.91 -0.93
C ILE A 184 -1.90 -3.72 -0.71
N VAL A 185 -2.32 -3.34 0.50
CA VAL A 185 -3.74 -3.08 0.80
C VAL A 185 -4.27 -1.94 -0.07
N GLY A 186 -3.53 -0.85 -0.19
CA GLY A 186 -3.90 0.31 -1.00
C GLY A 186 -4.03 -0.02 -2.48
N ASP A 187 -3.10 -0.79 -3.03
CA ASP A 187 -3.14 -1.21 -4.43
C ASP A 187 -4.27 -2.22 -4.70
N LEU A 188 -4.56 -3.12 -3.77
CA LEU A 188 -5.69 -4.06 -3.86
C LEU A 188 -7.04 -3.34 -3.78
N ALA A 189 -7.12 -2.17 -3.14
CA ALA A 189 -8.34 -1.36 -3.11
C ALA A 189 -8.83 -0.97 -4.51
N LEU A 190 -7.95 -0.95 -5.52
CA LEU A 190 -8.30 -0.72 -6.92
C LEU A 190 -9.22 -1.79 -7.52
N LEU A 191 -9.44 -2.91 -6.81
CA LEU A 191 -10.49 -3.88 -7.12
C LEU A 191 -11.89 -3.23 -7.13
N GLY A 192 -12.11 -2.19 -6.30
CA GLY A 192 -13.41 -1.58 -6.09
C GLY A 192 -14.41 -2.49 -5.37
N ALA A 193 -13.90 -3.43 -4.57
CA ALA A 193 -14.67 -4.38 -3.78
C ALA A 193 -13.85 -4.78 -2.53
N ARG A 194 -14.54 -5.25 -1.48
CA ARG A 194 -13.87 -5.91 -0.35
C ARG A 194 -13.29 -7.24 -0.82
N LEU A 195 -12.22 -7.72 -0.17
CA LEU A 195 -11.51 -8.93 -0.59
C LEU A 195 -11.36 -9.95 0.55
N ASN A 196 -11.81 -11.17 0.28
CA ASN A 196 -11.54 -12.35 1.10
C ASN A 196 -10.45 -13.19 0.43
N ALA A 197 -9.21 -13.01 0.88
CA ALA A 197 -8.08 -13.75 0.34
C ALA A 197 -6.91 -13.79 1.33
N HIS A 198 -6.15 -14.88 1.29
CA HIS A 198 -4.80 -14.91 1.82
C HIS A 198 -3.83 -14.67 0.67
N ILE A 199 -3.16 -13.51 0.72
CA ILE A 199 -2.12 -13.12 -0.23
C ILE A 199 -0.77 -13.50 0.38
N VAL A 200 0.01 -14.31 -0.34
CA VAL A 200 1.41 -14.60 -0.04
C VAL A 200 2.25 -13.92 -1.11
N VAL A 201 3.20 -13.08 -0.70
CA VAL A 201 3.99 -12.26 -1.63
C VAL A 201 5.48 -12.25 -1.27
N GLU A 202 6.30 -12.35 -2.30
CA GLU A 202 7.75 -12.20 -2.27
C GLU A 202 8.14 -10.96 -3.06
N ARG A 203 8.93 -10.07 -2.43
CA ARG A 203 9.44 -8.81 -3.03
C ARG A 203 8.32 -7.96 -3.67
N PRO A 204 7.35 -7.48 -2.87
CA PRO A 204 6.20 -6.73 -3.37
C PRO A 204 6.58 -5.45 -4.12
N SER A 205 5.76 -5.07 -5.10
CA SER A 205 5.87 -3.83 -5.87
C SER A 205 4.49 -3.36 -6.32
N HIS A 206 4.29 -2.05 -6.51
CA HIS A 206 3.01 -1.52 -7.00
C HIS A 206 2.58 -2.17 -8.32
N THR A 207 3.53 -2.38 -9.25
CA THR A 207 3.28 -3.12 -10.49
C THR A 207 2.72 -4.52 -10.23
N GLY A 208 3.33 -5.27 -9.30
CA GLY A 208 2.89 -6.62 -8.98
C GLY A 208 1.57 -6.67 -8.23
N ASN A 209 1.36 -5.76 -7.28
CA ASN A 209 0.11 -5.59 -6.54
C ASN A 209 -1.05 -5.30 -7.51
N VAL A 210 -0.87 -4.35 -8.44
CA VAL A 210 -1.88 -4.00 -9.45
C VAL A 210 -2.12 -5.15 -10.43
N LYS A 211 -1.08 -5.90 -10.82
CA LYS A 211 -1.24 -7.12 -11.63
C LYS A 211 -2.08 -8.17 -10.90
N LEU A 212 -1.83 -8.38 -9.60
CA LEU A 212 -2.60 -9.29 -8.77
C LEU A 212 -4.06 -8.84 -8.65
N ALA A 213 -4.31 -7.56 -8.37
CA ALA A 213 -5.67 -7.00 -8.33
C ALA A 213 -6.42 -7.25 -9.65
N ARG A 214 -5.77 -7.05 -10.80
CA ARG A 214 -6.37 -7.35 -12.11
C ARG A 214 -6.69 -8.83 -12.28
N ALA A 215 -5.81 -9.73 -11.86
CA ALA A 215 -6.04 -11.17 -11.94
C ALA A 215 -7.24 -11.60 -11.08
N ILE A 216 -7.32 -11.13 -9.83
CA ILE A 216 -8.45 -11.40 -8.92
C ILE A 216 -9.75 -10.88 -9.51
N ARG A 217 -9.76 -9.66 -10.06
CA ARG A 217 -10.96 -9.08 -10.68
C ARG A 217 -11.46 -9.90 -11.86
N LEU A 218 -10.56 -10.43 -12.69
CA LEU A 218 -10.93 -11.28 -13.83
C LEU A 218 -11.50 -12.64 -13.40
N ASP A 219 -11.03 -13.19 -12.27
CA ASP A 219 -11.56 -14.44 -11.69
C ASP A 219 -12.98 -14.28 -11.11
N ASN A 220 -13.34 -13.04 -10.74
CA ASN A 220 -14.63 -12.69 -10.12
C ASN A 220 -15.65 -12.06 -11.10
N GLN A 221 -15.40 -12.15 -12.41
CA GLN A 221 -16.30 -11.69 -13.50
C GLN A 221 -16.95 -12.86 -14.23
#